data_AF-A0A9X8VC21-F1
#
_entry.id   AF-A0A9X8VC21-F1
#
_cell.length_a   1.000
_cell.length_b   1.000
_cell.length_c   1.000
_cell.angle_alpha   90.00
_cell.angle_beta   90.00
_cell.angle_gamma   90.00
#
_symmetry.space_group_name_H-M   'P 1'
#
loop_
_entity.id
_entity.type
_entity.pdbx_description
1 polymer ?
#
loop_
_entity_poly.entity_id
_entity_poly.type
_entity_poly.pdbx_seq_one_letter_code
_entity_poly.pdbx_strand_id
1 'polypeptide(L)' 'LPPLSRGDVLAYGHTHLPQAERQGEIYCFNPGSVSIPKGGFPASYGMLDRGTLRVLALDDGKVVAEVALTR' A
#
# COMPACT_ATOMS: atom_id res chain seq x y z
N LEU A 1 -15.62 1.32 8.24
CA LEU A 1 -15.04 1.74 6.94
C LEU A 1 -16.02 2.72 6.28
N PRO A 2 -15.57 3.68 5.46
CA PRO A 2 -16.48 4.46 4.63
C PRO A 2 -17.28 3.53 3.69
N PRO A 3 -18.37 4.00 3.07
CA PRO A 3 -19.02 3.25 2.00
C PRO A 3 -18.01 2.94 0.89
N LEU A 4 -17.81 1.66 0.57
CA LEU A 4 -16.85 1.19 -0.44
C LEU A 4 -17.56 0.28 -1.43
N SER A 5 -17.22 0.45 -2.70
CA SER A 5 -17.70 -0.34 -3.82
C SER A 5 -16.64 -1.33 -4.30
N ARG A 6 -17.08 -2.30 -5.10
CA ARG A 6 -16.18 -3.25 -5.76
C ARG A 6 -15.14 -2.50 -6.60
N GLY A 7 -13.86 -2.82 -6.37
CA GLY A 7 -12.72 -2.23 -7.06
C GLY A 7 -12.15 -0.98 -6.40
N ASP A 8 -12.81 -0.44 -5.36
CA ASP A 8 -12.30 0.73 -4.65
C ASP A 8 -10.99 0.41 -3.92
N VAL A 9 -10.14 1.43 -3.80
CA VAL A 9 -8.92 1.38 -3.02
C VAL A 9 -9.13 2.10 -1.70
N LEU A 10 -9.03 1.37 -0.59
CA LEU A 10 -8.88 1.95 0.73
C LEU A 10 -7.40 2.25 0.98
N ALA A 11 -7.01 3.52 0.81
CA ALA A 11 -5.69 4.02 1.17
C ALA A 11 -5.69 4.55 2.61
N TYR A 12 -4.76 4.06 3.45
CA TYR A 12 -4.68 4.43 4.87
C TYR A 12 -3.24 4.35 5.41
N GLY A 13 -3.06 4.78 6.66
CA GLY A 13 -1.78 4.75 7.37
C GLY A 13 -1.94 4.31 8.83
N HIS A 14 -1.36 5.06 9.76
CA HIS A 14 -1.44 4.90 11.22
C HIS A 14 -0.74 3.66 11.81
N THR A 15 -0.85 2.48 11.19
CA THR A 15 -0.23 1.24 11.70
C THR A 15 1.28 1.16 11.51
N HIS A 16 1.80 1.89 10.50
CA HIS A 16 3.20 1.85 10.05
C HIS A 16 3.63 0.47 9.51
N LEU A 17 2.66 -0.33 9.04
CA LEU A 17 2.89 -1.61 8.38
C LEU A 17 2.51 -1.48 6.90
N PRO A 18 3.42 -1.82 5.97
CA PRO A 18 3.15 -1.70 4.54
C PRO A 18 2.15 -2.76 4.09
N GLN A 19 1.27 -2.40 3.15
CA GLN A 19 0.27 -3.28 2.60
C GLN A 19 -0.11 -2.85 1.18
N ALA A 20 -0.18 -3.82 0.27
CA ALA A 20 -0.73 -3.63 -1.08
C ALA A 20 -1.32 -4.96 -1.54
N GLU A 21 -2.62 -5.16 -1.33
CA GLU A 21 -3.29 -6.42 -1.67
C GLU A 21 -4.80 -6.22 -1.88
N ARG A 22 -5.44 -7.19 -2.54
CA ARG A 22 -6.91 -7.25 -2.67
C ARG A 22 -7.50 -7.99 -1.47
N GLN A 23 -8.39 -7.34 -0.73
CA GLN A 23 -9.15 -7.96 0.35
C GLN A 23 -10.64 -8.00 -0.01
N GLY A 24 -11.12 -9.19 -0.38
CA GLY A 24 -12.48 -9.35 -0.90
C GLY A 24 -12.67 -8.57 -2.20
N GLU A 25 -13.63 -7.64 -2.21
CA GLU A 25 -13.97 -6.85 -3.39
C GLU A 25 -13.24 -5.51 -3.49
N ILE A 26 -12.41 -5.15 -2.50
CA ILE A 26 -11.66 -3.88 -2.46
C ILE A 26 -10.15 -4.13 -2.45
N TYR A 27 -9.38 -3.08 -2.68
CA TYR A 27 -7.94 -3.06 -2.49
C TYR A 27 -7.60 -2.33 -1.18
N CYS A 28 -6.74 -2.93 -0.37
CA CYS A 28 -6.20 -2.29 0.83
C CYS A 28 -4.77 -1.84 0.55
N PHE A 29 -4.51 -0.55 0.77
CA PHE A 29 -3.21 0.05 0.51
C PHE A 29 -2.73 0.88 1.70
N ASN A 30 -1.58 0.50 2.24
CA ASN A 30 -0.88 1.23 3.29
C ASN A 30 0.57 1.40 2.86
N PRO A 31 1.07 2.65 2.69
CA PRO A 31 2.44 2.89 2.25
C PRO A 31 3.49 2.61 3.33
N GLY A 32 3.08 2.18 4.52
CA GLY A 32 3.96 2.01 5.67
C GLY A 32 4.25 3.34 6.35
N SER A 33 5.51 3.59 6.69
CA SER A 33 5.94 4.82 7.34
C SER A 33 7.28 5.26 6.77
N VAL A 34 7.39 6.54 6.46
CA VAL A 34 8.64 7.16 6.02
C VAL A 34 9.64 7.39 7.16
N SER A 35 9.19 7.37 8.43
CA SER A 35 10.00 7.83 9.57
C SER A 35 10.00 6.89 10.77
N ILE A 36 8.96 6.08 10.99
CA ILE A 36 8.86 5.18 12.14
C ILE A 36 8.33 3.80 11.66
N PRO A 37 9.04 3.07 10.79
CA PRO A 37 8.57 1.78 10.30
C PRO A 37 8.43 0.76 11.44
N LYS A 38 7.47 -0.15 11.31
CA LYS A 38 7.22 -1.24 12.28
C LYS A 38 7.27 -2.61 11.58
N GLY A 39 7.32 -3.69 12.35
CA GLY A 39 7.24 -5.06 11.82
C GLY A 39 8.49 -5.55 11.07
N GLY A 40 9.63 -4.86 11.20
CA GLY A 40 10.87 -5.20 10.50
C GLY A 40 10.92 -4.73 9.04
N PHE A 41 9.94 -3.95 8.59
CA PHE A 41 9.93 -3.36 7.26
C PHE A 41 10.82 -2.10 7.17
N PRO A 42 11.35 -1.76 5.99
CA PRO A 42 12.08 -0.50 5.79
C PRO A 42 11.14 0.71 5.85
N ALA A 43 11.73 1.89 6.06
CA ALA A 43 11.02 3.14 5.80
C ALA A 43 10.53 3.14 4.35
N SER A 44 9.28 3.53 4.13
CA SER A 44 8.60 3.26 2.85
C SER A 44 7.56 4.33 2.50
N TYR A 45 7.24 4.39 1.21
CA TYR A 45 6.23 5.28 0.63
C TYR A 45 5.42 4.55 -0.44
N GLY A 46 4.27 5.12 -0.81
CA GLY A 46 3.37 4.56 -1.81
C GLY A 46 3.51 5.19 -3.19
N MET A 47 3.32 4.41 -4.24
CA MET A 47 3.29 4.86 -5.63
C MET A 47 2.10 4.22 -6.38
N LEU A 48 1.36 5.03 -7.14
CA LEU A 48 0.40 4.55 -8.14
C LEU A 48 0.94 4.87 -9.52
N ASP A 49 1.32 3.84 -10.28
CA ASP A 49 1.76 3.98 -11.68
C ASP A 49 1.06 2.94 -12.55
N ARG A 50 0.49 3.35 -13.68
CA ARG A 50 -0.13 2.49 -14.71
C ARG A 50 -1.07 1.40 -14.15
N GLY A 51 -1.84 1.73 -13.11
CA GLY A 51 -2.79 0.80 -12.49
C GLY A 51 -2.16 -0.20 -11.53
N THR A 52 -0.93 0.03 -11.08
CA THR A 52 -0.29 -0.75 -10.01
C THR A 52 -0.02 0.14 -8.82
N LEU A 53 -0.49 -0.30 -7.64
CA LEU A 53 -0.12 0.28 -6.36
C LEU A 53 1.12 -0.43 -5.82
N ARG A 54 2.16 0.32 -5.50
CA ARG A 54 3.42 -0.19 -4.94
C ARG A 54 3.75 0.49 -3.64
N VAL A 55 4.26 -0.27 -2.69
CA VAL A 55 5.03 0.24 -1.56
C VAL A 55 6.50 0.08 -1.90
N LEU A 56 7.23 1.18 -1.88
CA LEU A 56 8.66 1.23 -2.22
C LEU A 56 9.46 1.60 -0.98
N ALA A 57 10.61 0.95 -0.78
CA ALA A 57 11.58 1.32 0.23
C ALA A 57 12.13 2.72 -0.08
N LEU A 58 12.25 3.56 0.95
CA LEU A 58 12.60 4.97 0.81
C LEU A 58 14.07 5.18 0.42
N ASP A 59 14.95 4.27 0.82
CA ASP A 59 16.40 4.34 0.63
C ASP A 59 16.85 3.92 -0.77
N ASP A 60 16.33 2.81 -1.28
CA ASP A 60 16.79 2.19 -2.54
C ASP A 60 15.68 1.94 -3.57
N GLY A 61 14.44 2.28 -3.25
CA GLY A 61 13.30 2.14 -4.15
C GLY A 61 12.89 0.69 -4.42
N LYS A 62 13.39 -0.31 -3.67
CA LYS A 62 12.95 -1.70 -3.82
C LYS A 62 11.47 -1.85 -3.48
N VAL A 63 10.80 -2.74 -4.19
CA VAL A 63 9.40 -3.07 -3.94
C VAL A 63 9.28 -3.86 -2.64
N VAL A 64 8.50 -3.34 -1.70
CA VAL A 64 8.15 -3.98 -0.42
C VAL A 64 6.85 -4.77 -0.58
N ALA A 65 5.86 -4.21 -1.29
CA ALA A 65 4.59 -4.85 -1.61
C ALA A 65 4.01 -4.20 -2.87
N GLU A 66 3.23 -4.94 -3.67
CA GLU A 66 2.49 -4.36 -4.79
C GLU A 66 1.21 -5.13 -5.13
N VAL A 67 0.26 -4.41 -5.74
CA VAL A 67 -0.96 -4.99 -6.28
C VAL A 67 -1.38 -4.30 -7.58
N ALA A 68 -1.72 -5.10 -8.58
CA ALA A 68 -2.30 -4.61 -9.82
C ALA A 68 -3.82 -4.40 -9.65
N LEU A 69 -4.30 -3.22 -10.04
CA LEU A 69 -5.72 -2.91 -10.10
C LEU A 69 -6.30 -3.53 -11.38
N THR A 70 -7.20 -4.48 -11.20
CA THR A 70 -7.93 -5.11 -12.31
C THR A 70 -9.18 -4.30 -12.60
N ARG A 71 -9.44 -4.04 -13.89
CA ARG A 71 -10.71 -3.48 -14.35
C ARG A 71 -11.82 -4.51 -14.31
#